data_AF-A0A561SPB2-F1
#
_entry.id   AF-A0A561SPB2-F1
#
_cell.length_a   1.000
_cell.length_b   1.000
_cell.length_c   1.000
_cell.angle_alpha   90.00
_cell.angle_beta   90.00
_cell.angle_gamma   90.00
#
_symmetry.space_group_name_H-M   'P 1'
#
loop_
_entity.id
_entity.type
_entity.pdbx_description
1 polymer ?
#
loop_
_entity_poly.entity_id
_entity_poly.type
_entity_poly.pdbx_seq_one_letter_code
_entity_poly.pdbx_strand_id
1 'polypeptide(L)'
;MPTAPEPTGLSRRRRRLSDRETERRMLDTAVGMVNAAGLTVSLEHISLEEVIRDAGVARSAVYRRWPYKDLFFSDLLRELARAVAPASVAGRETGHAVLARVAAERLDRLETPEGRRSMLLELIRREQDFAVVHRSAEWRTYLALHATFLSLPDGDLRADVQAALTASERGFTTRIAAAWQEWAELFGFRLRPALGTGFEALASLVSAHFRGMVLMSPTSPDIVEAHIEADPFGTGETARWPVRAVALAGIALTFLEPDPDITWTEARVAAARDRVGAMARSHD
;
A
#
# COMPACT_ATOMS: atom_id res chain seq x y z
N MET A 1 -64.38 34.64 -8.71
CA MET A 1 -63.07 35.19 -8.28
C MET A 1 -63.27 35.74 -6.88
N PRO A 2 -62.48 35.30 -5.88
CA PRO A 2 -61.06 35.63 -5.79
C PRO A 2 -60.14 34.40 -5.61
N THR A 3 -58.98 34.46 -6.25
CA THR A 3 -57.86 33.53 -6.18
C THR A 3 -57.09 33.72 -4.86
N ALA A 4 -56.90 32.63 -4.11
CA ALA A 4 -55.97 32.59 -2.98
C ALA A 4 -54.53 32.73 -3.50
N PRO A 5 -53.64 33.45 -2.80
CA PRO A 5 -52.25 33.60 -3.22
C PRO A 5 -51.49 32.29 -2.95
N GLU A 6 -50.81 31.78 -3.97
CA GLU A 6 -49.78 30.77 -3.79
C GLU A 6 -48.62 31.38 -2.96
N PRO A 7 -48.13 30.70 -1.91
CA PRO A 7 -46.93 31.14 -1.23
C PRO A 7 -45.71 30.87 -2.10
N THR A 8 -45.28 31.91 -2.83
CA THR A 8 -44.01 31.97 -3.53
C THR A 8 -42.85 31.93 -2.51
N GLY A 9 -41.96 30.96 -2.69
CA GLY A 9 -40.53 31.12 -2.40
C GLY A 9 -40.13 31.31 -0.93
N LEU A 10 -40.02 30.21 -0.18
CA LEU A 10 -38.99 30.12 0.85
C LEU A 10 -37.88 29.21 0.35
N SER A 11 -36.93 29.87 -0.32
CA SER A 11 -35.57 29.42 -0.56
C SER A 11 -35.13 28.48 0.55
N ARG A 12 -34.79 27.25 0.18
CA ARG A 12 -34.16 26.24 1.04
C ARG A 12 -32.93 26.89 1.68
N ARG A 13 -33.09 27.48 2.87
CA ARG A 13 -32.06 28.27 3.55
C ARG A 13 -30.91 27.30 3.78
N ARG A 14 -29.85 27.42 2.96
CA ARG A 14 -28.69 26.53 2.97
C ARG A 14 -28.21 26.46 4.43
N ARG A 15 -28.41 25.30 5.05
CA ARG A 15 -28.11 25.07 6.47
C ARG A 15 -26.68 25.55 6.73
N ARG A 16 -26.50 26.45 7.71
CA ARG A 16 -25.17 26.90 8.11
C ARG A 16 -24.37 25.66 8.49
N LEU A 17 -23.25 25.45 7.80
CA LEU A 17 -22.34 24.35 8.11
C LEU A 17 -21.82 24.58 9.54
N SER A 18 -21.75 23.51 10.32
CA SER A 18 -21.09 23.58 11.63
C SER A 18 -19.58 23.74 11.44
N ASP A 19 -18.87 24.09 12.51
CA ASP A 19 -17.41 24.19 12.48
C ASP A 19 -16.77 22.84 12.11
N ARG A 20 -17.29 21.74 12.65
CA ARG A 20 -16.85 20.37 12.29
C ARG A 20 -17.10 20.02 10.83
N GLU A 21 -18.25 20.42 10.29
CA GLU A 21 -18.61 20.18 8.88
C GLU A 21 -17.74 21.01 7.94
N THR A 22 -17.40 22.25 8.35
CA THR A 22 -16.47 23.13 7.64
C THR A 22 -15.07 22.52 7.63
N GLU A 23 -14.62 22.05 8.80
CA GLU A 23 -13.33 21.39 8.97
C GLU A 23 -13.20 20.16 8.08
N ARG A 24 -14.18 19.26 8.12
CA ARG A 24 -14.15 18.02 7.34
C ARG A 24 -14.12 18.30 5.83
N ARG A 25 -14.97 19.21 5.33
CA ARG A 25 -14.99 19.56 3.90
C ARG A 25 -13.68 20.18 3.43
N MET A 26 -13.08 21.05 4.23
CA MET A 26 -11.80 21.68 3.90
C MET A 26 -10.69 20.64 3.83
N LEU A 27 -10.60 19.74 4.82
CA LEU A 27 -9.57 18.70 4.86
C LEU A 27 -9.78 17.66 3.75
N ASP A 28 -11.01 17.19 3.52
CA ASP A 28 -11.32 16.24 2.43
C ASP A 28 -10.99 16.81 1.04
N THR A 29 -11.33 18.08 0.82
CA THR A 29 -11.01 18.76 -0.45
C THR A 29 -9.51 18.87 -0.65
N ALA A 30 -8.77 19.30 0.38
CA ALA A 30 -7.32 19.45 0.30
C ALA A 30 -6.61 18.10 0.13
N VAL A 31 -7.04 17.05 0.82
CA VAL A 31 -6.55 15.68 0.60
C VAL A 31 -6.80 15.23 -0.84
N GLY A 32 -7.99 15.50 -1.38
CA GLY A 32 -8.32 15.22 -2.78
C GLY A 32 -7.41 15.95 -3.77
N MET A 33 -7.16 17.24 -3.53
CA MET A 33 -6.26 18.05 -4.36
C MET A 33 -4.81 17.51 -4.32
N VAL A 34 -4.33 17.13 -3.13
CA VAL A 34 -3.00 16.54 -2.94
C VAL A 34 -2.88 15.20 -3.65
N ASN A 35 -3.88 14.34 -3.56
CA ASN A 35 -3.86 13.05 -4.25
C ASN A 35 -3.95 13.21 -5.77
N ALA A 36 -4.65 14.24 -6.28
CA ALA A 36 -4.71 14.49 -7.72
C ALA A 36 -3.40 15.06 -8.29
N ALA A 37 -2.80 16.03 -7.60
CA ALA A 37 -1.58 16.71 -8.06
C ALA A 37 -0.28 15.98 -7.69
N GLY A 38 -0.31 15.15 -6.64
CA GLY A 38 0.86 14.66 -5.93
C GLY A 38 1.36 15.69 -4.92
N LEU A 39 1.67 15.25 -3.71
CA LEU A 39 2.26 16.09 -2.67
C LEU A 39 3.70 16.46 -3.14
N THR A 40 4.01 17.74 -3.32
CA THR A 40 5.41 18.17 -3.56
C THR A 40 6.09 18.40 -2.22
N VAL A 41 7.43 18.35 -2.17
CA VAL A 41 8.25 18.35 -0.93
C VAL A 41 7.87 19.46 0.07
N SER A 42 7.23 20.54 -0.38
CA SER A 42 6.59 21.55 0.47
C SER A 42 5.09 21.69 0.17
N LEU A 43 4.25 21.78 1.21
CA LEU A 43 2.83 22.10 1.11
C LEU A 43 2.54 23.57 0.77
N GLU A 44 3.58 24.41 0.64
CA GLU A 44 3.43 25.85 0.36
C GLU A 44 2.59 26.16 -0.88
N HIS A 45 2.65 25.29 -1.89
CA HIS A 45 1.89 25.39 -3.13
C HIS A 45 0.38 25.21 -2.94
N ILE A 46 -0.09 24.65 -1.83
CA ILE A 46 -1.52 24.55 -1.54
C ILE A 46 -2.03 25.92 -1.10
N SER A 47 -2.88 26.51 -1.94
CA SER A 47 -3.54 27.77 -1.64
C SER A 47 -4.77 27.54 -0.76
N LEU A 48 -4.77 28.12 0.44
CA LEU A 48 -5.93 28.08 1.34
C LEU A 48 -7.19 28.65 0.64
N GLU A 49 -7.03 29.67 -0.20
CA GLU A 49 -8.12 30.29 -0.95
C GLU A 49 -8.70 29.39 -2.04
N GLU A 50 -7.86 28.57 -2.69
CA GLU A 50 -8.33 27.59 -3.67
C GLU A 50 -9.11 26.48 -2.99
N VAL A 51 -8.61 25.97 -1.86
CA VAL A 51 -9.32 24.96 -1.06
C VAL A 51 -10.67 25.50 -0.57
N ILE A 52 -10.74 26.76 -0.09
CA ILE A 52 -12.00 27.39 0.32
C ILE A 52 -13.02 27.40 -0.83
N ARG A 53 -12.56 27.81 -2.02
CA ARG A 53 -13.38 27.90 -3.23
C ARG A 53 -13.92 26.52 -3.63
N ASP A 54 -13.05 25.51 -3.67
CA ASP A 54 -13.42 24.16 -4.11
C ASP A 54 -14.25 23.40 -3.06
N ALA A 55 -13.97 23.60 -1.76
CA ALA A 55 -14.76 23.04 -0.67
C ALA A 55 -16.16 23.68 -0.54
N GLY A 56 -16.37 24.84 -1.20
CA GLY A 56 -17.65 25.55 -1.19
C GLY A 56 -18.06 26.04 0.20
N VAL A 57 -17.10 26.40 1.04
CA VAL A 57 -17.30 26.87 2.42
C VAL A 57 -17.14 28.39 2.53
N ALA A 58 -17.71 28.99 3.57
CA ALA A 58 -17.60 30.43 3.78
C ALA A 58 -16.22 30.80 4.35
N ARG A 59 -15.53 31.78 3.74
CA ARG A 59 -14.23 32.32 4.22
C ARG A 59 -14.23 32.63 5.71
N SER A 60 -15.28 33.29 6.21
CA SER A 60 -15.38 33.68 7.63
C SER A 60 -15.50 32.49 8.58
N ALA A 61 -16.01 31.34 8.14
CA ALA A 61 -16.00 30.12 8.94
C ALA A 61 -14.60 29.48 8.96
N VAL A 62 -13.89 29.52 7.82
CA VAL A 62 -12.53 29.00 7.70
C VAL A 62 -11.54 29.81 8.53
N TYR A 63 -11.52 31.14 8.41
CA TYR A 63 -10.62 31.99 9.20
C TYR A 63 -10.94 32.00 10.70
N ARG A 64 -12.17 31.63 11.11
CA ARG A 64 -12.48 31.39 12.52
C ARG A 64 -11.80 30.12 13.06
N ARG A 65 -11.75 29.05 12.25
CA ARG A 65 -11.13 27.76 12.63
C ARG A 65 -9.62 27.77 12.47
N TRP A 66 -9.13 28.35 11.36
CA TRP A 66 -7.72 28.50 11.03
C TRP A 66 -7.42 29.97 10.73
N PRO A 67 -7.12 30.77 11.77
CA PRO A 67 -6.73 32.16 11.58
C PRO A 67 -5.49 32.33 10.71
N TYR A 68 -4.61 31.32 10.71
CA TYR A 68 -3.35 31.29 9.96
C TYR A 68 -3.25 30.02 9.11
N LYS A 69 -2.59 30.14 7.96
CA LYS A 69 -2.39 29.05 6.99
C LYS A 69 -1.67 27.85 7.61
N ASP A 70 -0.72 28.08 8.52
CA ASP A 70 0.07 27.03 9.18
C ASP A 70 -0.77 26.11 10.07
N LEU A 71 -1.84 26.63 10.67
CA LEU A 71 -2.75 25.81 11.48
C LEU A 71 -3.57 24.86 10.60
N PHE A 72 -4.03 25.35 9.44
CA PHE A 72 -4.69 24.51 8.45
C PHE A 72 -3.73 23.44 7.93
N PHE A 73 -2.48 23.80 7.65
CA PHE A 73 -1.45 22.86 7.22
C PHE A 73 -1.09 21.81 8.27
N SER A 74 -1.03 22.19 9.53
CA SER A 74 -0.82 21.26 10.64
C SER A 74 -1.93 20.20 10.67
N ASP A 75 -3.20 20.62 10.53
CA ASP A 75 -4.34 19.72 10.52
C ASP A 75 -4.38 18.87 9.23
N LEU A 76 -4.02 19.45 8.08
CA LEU A 76 -3.91 18.73 6.81
C LEU A 76 -2.82 17.65 6.87
N LEU A 77 -1.64 17.95 7.45
CA LEU A 77 -0.56 16.96 7.62
C LEU A 77 -1.00 15.80 8.51
N ARG A 78 -1.72 16.08 9.59
CA ARG A 78 -2.30 15.04 10.46
C ARG A 78 -3.29 14.17 9.70
N GLU A 79 -4.18 14.76 8.91
CA GLU A 79 -5.14 14.00 8.11
C GLU A 79 -4.46 13.19 7.01
N LEU A 80 -3.49 13.76 6.31
CA LEU A 80 -2.71 13.03 5.31
C LEU A 80 -1.98 11.84 5.96
N ALA A 81 -1.32 12.04 7.10
CA ALA A 81 -0.64 10.96 7.83
C ALA A 81 -1.60 9.84 8.29
N ARG A 82 -2.84 10.17 8.63
CA ARG A 82 -3.88 9.18 8.96
C ARG A 82 -4.46 8.49 7.73
N ALA A 83 -4.60 9.21 6.62
CA ALA A 83 -5.18 8.72 5.38
C ALA A 83 -4.18 7.93 4.53
N VAL A 84 -2.88 8.05 4.81
CA VAL A 84 -1.85 7.24 4.19
C VAL A 84 -2.13 5.78 4.53
N ALA A 85 -2.61 5.03 3.55
CA ALA A 85 -2.53 3.59 3.52
C ALA A 85 -2.12 3.26 2.09
N PRO A 86 -0.82 3.10 1.81
CA PRO A 86 -0.37 2.79 0.47
C PRO A 86 -1.04 1.48 0.02
N ALA A 87 -1.76 1.55 -1.11
CA ALA A 87 -2.12 0.52 -2.09
C ALA A 87 -2.00 -0.99 -1.70
N SER A 88 -2.29 -1.40 -0.47
CA SER A 88 -2.18 -2.80 -0.02
C SER A 88 -3.31 -3.67 -0.55
N VAL A 89 -4.42 -3.04 -0.99
CA VAL A 89 -5.50 -3.74 -1.69
C VAL A 89 -5.00 -4.16 -3.07
N ALA A 90 -4.41 -3.24 -3.83
CA ALA A 90 -3.85 -3.53 -5.15
C ALA A 90 -2.74 -4.58 -5.10
N GLY A 91 -1.81 -4.51 -4.13
CA GLY A 91 -0.74 -5.51 -3.99
C GLY A 91 -1.24 -6.92 -3.64
N ARG A 92 -2.31 -7.06 -2.84
CA ARG A 92 -2.90 -8.37 -2.51
C ARG A 92 -3.71 -8.94 -3.68
N GLU A 93 -4.51 -8.12 -4.35
CA GLU A 93 -5.30 -8.51 -5.52
C GLU A 93 -4.41 -8.96 -6.68
N THR A 94 -3.33 -8.22 -6.96
CA THR A 94 -2.39 -8.65 -8.00
C THR A 94 -1.57 -9.86 -7.57
N GLY A 95 -1.16 -9.98 -6.30
CA GLY A 95 -0.47 -11.17 -5.79
C GLY A 95 -1.30 -12.45 -6.00
N HIS A 96 -2.61 -12.36 -5.82
CA HIS A 96 -3.53 -13.46 -6.14
C HIS A 96 -3.65 -13.72 -7.65
N ALA A 97 -3.68 -12.68 -8.49
CA ALA A 97 -3.71 -12.85 -9.94
C ALA A 97 -2.41 -13.49 -10.48
N VAL A 98 -1.25 -13.13 -9.94
CA VAL A 98 0.03 -13.78 -10.26
C VAL A 98 0.03 -15.23 -9.80
N LEU A 99 -0.47 -15.49 -8.59
CA LEU A 99 -0.65 -16.85 -8.06
C LEU A 99 -1.55 -17.68 -8.98
N ALA A 100 -2.67 -17.13 -9.41
CA ALA A 100 -3.60 -17.76 -10.34
C ALA A 100 -2.92 -18.20 -11.63
N ARG A 101 -2.13 -17.30 -12.22
CA ARG A 101 -1.40 -17.56 -13.46
C ARG A 101 -0.31 -18.61 -13.30
N VAL A 102 0.51 -18.49 -12.25
CA VAL A 102 1.58 -19.48 -11.97
C VAL A 102 0.99 -20.85 -11.69
N ALA A 103 -0.12 -20.90 -10.95
CA ALA A 103 -0.82 -22.14 -10.67
C ALA A 103 -1.40 -22.80 -11.93
N ALA A 104 -2.11 -22.04 -12.77
CA ALA A 104 -2.66 -22.56 -14.01
C ALA A 104 -1.59 -23.24 -14.90
N GLU A 105 -0.34 -22.76 -14.83
CA GLU A 105 0.78 -23.30 -15.59
C GLU A 105 1.49 -24.50 -14.91
N ARG A 106 1.52 -24.57 -13.56
CA ARG A 106 2.44 -25.46 -12.83
C ARG A 106 1.87 -26.06 -11.51
N LEU A 107 0.57 -26.35 -11.43
CA LEU A 107 -0.09 -26.98 -10.25
C LEU A 107 0.47 -28.37 -9.87
N ASP A 108 1.12 -29.06 -10.79
CA ASP A 108 1.86 -30.31 -10.57
C ASP A 108 3.03 -30.12 -9.59
N ARG A 109 3.65 -28.93 -9.58
CA ARG A 109 4.82 -28.63 -8.73
C ARG A 109 4.52 -28.61 -7.24
N LEU A 110 3.26 -28.59 -6.82
CA LEU A 110 2.90 -28.70 -5.40
C LEU A 110 3.23 -30.07 -4.79
N GLU A 111 3.44 -31.11 -5.61
CA GLU A 111 3.65 -32.48 -5.14
C GLU A 111 4.98 -32.67 -4.41
N THR A 112 6.04 -31.98 -4.85
CA THR A 112 7.39 -32.14 -4.30
C THR A 112 7.84 -30.94 -3.47
N PRO A 113 8.68 -31.12 -2.44
CA PRO A 113 9.29 -30.01 -1.71
C PRO A 113 10.01 -29.00 -2.61
N GLU A 114 10.74 -29.51 -3.60
CA GLU A 114 11.49 -28.71 -4.57
C GLU A 114 10.54 -27.92 -5.48
N GLY A 115 9.44 -28.55 -5.90
CA GLY A 115 8.42 -27.89 -6.72
C GLY A 115 7.69 -26.78 -5.97
N ARG A 116 7.37 -26.96 -4.68
CA ARG A 116 6.76 -25.90 -3.84
C ARG A 116 7.69 -24.70 -3.66
N ARG A 117 8.98 -24.96 -3.44
CA ARG A 117 10.01 -23.90 -3.42
C ARG A 117 10.13 -23.20 -4.76
N SER A 118 10.13 -23.94 -5.86
CA SER A 118 10.14 -23.37 -7.22
C SER A 118 8.91 -22.49 -7.47
N MET A 119 7.71 -22.91 -7.02
CA MET A 119 6.51 -22.09 -7.12
C MET A 119 6.62 -20.76 -6.37
N LEU A 120 7.07 -20.78 -5.11
CA LEU A 120 7.28 -19.54 -4.34
C LEU A 120 8.24 -18.59 -5.06
N LEU A 121 9.34 -19.12 -5.60
CA LEU A 121 10.32 -18.36 -6.36
C LEU A 121 9.76 -17.80 -7.66
N GLU A 122 8.91 -18.56 -8.35
CA GLU A 122 8.21 -18.10 -9.56
C GLU A 122 7.22 -16.97 -9.27
N LEU A 123 6.51 -17.01 -8.14
CA LEU A 123 5.64 -15.90 -7.71
C LEU A 123 6.44 -14.62 -7.53
N ILE A 124 7.55 -14.70 -6.80
CA ILE A 124 8.45 -13.57 -6.55
C ILE A 124 9.07 -13.05 -7.85
N ARG A 125 9.50 -13.95 -8.75
CA ARG A 125 10.10 -13.59 -10.04
C ARG A 125 9.12 -12.83 -10.94
N ARG A 126 7.85 -13.25 -10.92
CA ARG A 126 6.80 -12.70 -11.77
C ARG A 126 6.03 -11.56 -11.13
N GLU A 127 6.41 -11.10 -9.95
CA GLU A 127 5.78 -9.93 -9.31
C GLU A 127 5.99 -8.68 -10.18
N GLN A 128 4.97 -8.36 -10.98
CA GLN A 128 4.97 -7.25 -11.94
C GLN A 128 4.47 -5.93 -11.32
N ASP A 129 4.02 -5.97 -10.07
CA ASP A 129 3.37 -4.85 -9.38
C ASP A 129 4.25 -3.63 -9.19
N PHE A 130 5.57 -3.78 -9.30
CA PHE A 130 6.49 -2.66 -9.17
C PHE A 130 6.08 -1.47 -10.05
N ALA A 131 5.74 -1.70 -11.32
CA ALA A 131 5.42 -0.61 -12.26
C ALA A 131 4.01 -0.02 -12.07
N VAL A 132 3.07 -0.79 -11.50
CA VAL A 132 1.69 -0.35 -11.23
C VAL A 132 1.66 0.45 -9.92
N VAL A 133 2.28 -0.08 -8.87
CA VAL A 133 2.40 0.58 -7.56
C VAL A 133 3.23 1.86 -7.67
N HIS A 134 4.35 1.84 -8.41
CA HIS A 134 5.21 3.02 -8.67
C HIS A 134 4.45 4.19 -9.31
N ARG A 135 3.46 3.92 -10.18
CA ARG A 135 2.72 4.98 -10.90
C ARG A 135 1.51 5.50 -10.12
N SER A 136 1.17 4.92 -8.97
CA SER A 136 0.02 5.34 -8.17
C SER A 136 0.23 6.72 -7.55
N ALA A 137 -0.85 7.50 -7.42
CA ALA A 137 -0.78 8.82 -6.81
C ALA A 137 -0.59 8.73 -5.29
N GLU A 138 -1.17 7.70 -4.69
CA GLU A 138 -1.06 7.32 -3.29
C GLU A 138 0.40 7.11 -2.88
N TRP A 139 1.20 6.47 -3.74
CA TRP A 139 2.61 6.26 -3.48
C TRP A 139 3.44 7.57 -3.54
N ARG A 140 3.13 8.45 -4.49
CA ARG A 140 3.77 9.78 -4.56
C ARG A 140 3.44 10.60 -3.32
N THR A 141 2.18 10.61 -2.88
CA THR A 141 1.75 11.24 -1.61
C THR A 141 2.47 10.64 -0.41
N TYR A 142 2.62 9.32 -0.35
CA TYR A 142 3.35 8.61 0.71
C TYR A 142 4.82 9.07 0.81
N LEU A 143 5.55 9.07 -0.31
CA LEU A 143 6.97 9.47 -0.34
C LEU A 143 7.15 10.94 0.04
N ALA A 144 6.33 11.81 -0.51
CA ALA A 144 6.40 13.23 -0.24
C ALA A 144 6.04 13.55 1.22
N LEU A 145 5.06 12.86 1.82
CA LEU A 145 4.77 13.02 3.24
C LEU A 145 5.95 12.60 4.13
N HIS A 146 6.66 11.52 3.77
CA HIS A 146 7.88 11.12 4.48
C HIS A 146 8.99 12.17 4.34
N ALA A 147 9.18 12.74 3.15
CA ALA A 147 10.11 13.84 2.94
C ALA A 147 9.73 15.10 3.75
N THR A 148 8.44 15.46 3.76
CA THR A 148 7.93 16.58 4.56
C THR A 148 8.14 16.32 6.05
N PHE A 149 7.85 15.10 6.53
CA PHE A 149 8.12 14.71 7.92
C PHE A 149 9.59 14.90 8.31
N LEU A 150 10.54 14.52 7.45
CA LEU A 150 11.97 14.73 7.71
C LEU A 150 12.33 16.21 7.88
N SER A 151 11.64 17.11 7.18
CA SER A 151 11.85 18.56 7.24
C SER A 151 11.15 19.27 8.41
N LEU A 152 10.25 18.59 9.15
CA LEU A 152 9.53 19.23 10.26
C LEU A 152 10.48 19.56 11.42
N PRO A 153 10.38 20.76 12.03
CA PRO A 153 11.12 21.06 13.25
C PRO A 153 10.63 20.18 14.41
N ASP A 154 11.47 20.01 15.42
CA ASP A 154 11.08 19.32 16.65
C ASP A 154 9.92 20.06 17.34
N GLY A 155 8.94 19.30 17.84
CA GLY A 155 7.75 19.83 18.52
C GLY A 155 6.54 18.91 18.40
N ASP A 156 5.41 19.36 18.96
CA ASP A 156 4.18 18.57 19.07
C ASP A 156 3.66 18.09 17.71
N LEU A 157 3.74 18.93 16.68
CA LEU A 157 3.33 18.55 15.33
C LEU A 157 4.17 17.38 14.76
N ARG A 158 5.49 17.40 14.97
CA ARG A 158 6.38 16.33 14.51
C ARG A 158 6.07 15.03 15.25
N ALA A 159 5.83 15.10 16.56
CA ALA A 159 5.43 13.94 17.36
C ALA A 159 4.07 13.36 16.92
N ASP A 160 3.07 14.23 16.70
CA ASP A 160 1.73 13.83 16.21
C ASP A 160 1.82 13.13 14.84
N VAL A 161 2.56 13.72 13.90
CA VAL A 161 2.73 13.18 12.54
C VAL A 161 3.51 11.85 12.60
N GLN A 162 4.56 11.76 13.41
CA GLN A 162 5.31 10.52 13.60
C GLN A 162 4.41 9.40 14.15
N ALA A 163 3.58 9.70 15.16
CA ALA A 163 2.66 8.73 15.75
C ALA A 163 1.61 8.26 14.72
N ALA A 164 1.06 9.18 13.94
CA ALA A 164 0.10 8.86 12.88
C ALA A 164 0.73 7.99 11.77
N LEU A 165 1.92 8.37 11.28
CA LEU A 165 2.67 7.57 10.30
C LEU A 165 2.99 6.18 10.86
N THR A 166 3.47 6.08 12.11
CA THR A 166 3.79 4.80 12.76
C THR A 166 2.55 3.91 12.91
N ALA A 167 1.37 4.48 13.19
CA ALA A 167 0.13 3.73 13.26
C ALA A 167 -0.30 3.19 11.88
N SER A 168 -0.21 4.04 10.85
CA SER A 168 -0.47 3.65 9.46
C SER A 168 0.47 2.52 9.01
N GLU A 169 1.77 2.68 9.25
CA GLU A 169 2.82 1.72 8.92
C GLU A 169 2.59 0.36 9.56
N ARG A 170 2.23 0.33 10.84
CA ARG A 170 1.89 -0.93 11.52
C ARG A 170 0.74 -1.65 10.83
N GLY A 171 -0.33 -0.94 10.50
CA GLY A 171 -1.48 -1.54 9.80
C GLY A 171 -1.11 -2.09 8.42
N PHE A 172 -0.22 -1.41 7.70
CA PHE A 172 0.32 -1.88 6.42
C PHE A 172 1.16 -3.14 6.58
N THR A 173 2.13 -3.13 7.49
CA THR A 173 2.99 -4.28 7.79
C THR A 173 2.20 -5.50 8.23
N THR A 174 1.18 -5.34 9.08
CA THR A 174 0.31 -6.46 9.51
C THR A 174 -0.39 -7.13 8.33
N ARG A 175 -0.84 -6.36 7.32
CA ARG A 175 -1.49 -6.94 6.13
C ARG A 175 -0.51 -7.73 5.26
N ILE A 176 0.70 -7.19 5.06
CA ILE A 176 1.75 -7.89 4.30
C ILE A 176 2.20 -9.15 5.04
N ALA A 177 2.35 -9.07 6.37
CA ALA A 177 2.69 -10.22 7.21
C ALA A 177 1.64 -11.34 7.08
N ALA A 178 0.35 -10.99 7.11
CA ALA A 178 -0.73 -11.95 6.92
C ALA A 178 -0.70 -12.60 5.52
N ALA A 179 -0.37 -11.84 4.46
CA ALA A 179 -0.23 -12.40 3.12
C ALA A 179 0.95 -13.38 3.01
N TRP A 180 2.10 -13.04 3.58
CA TRP A 180 3.25 -13.95 3.65
C TRP A 180 2.96 -15.19 4.48
N GLN A 181 2.24 -15.06 5.59
CA GLN A 181 1.81 -16.18 6.40
C GLN A 181 0.87 -17.11 5.60
N GLU A 182 -0.13 -16.55 4.92
CA GLU A 182 -1.04 -17.31 4.06
C GLU A 182 -0.28 -18.09 2.98
N TRP A 183 0.69 -17.47 2.32
CA TRP A 183 1.53 -18.15 1.33
C TRP A 183 2.44 -19.21 1.95
N ALA A 184 3.05 -18.92 3.10
CA ALA A 184 3.88 -19.88 3.80
C ALA A 184 3.07 -21.14 4.18
N GLU A 185 1.90 -20.97 4.78
CA GLU A 185 0.99 -22.08 5.13
C GLU A 185 0.55 -22.88 3.89
N LEU A 186 0.25 -22.18 2.79
CA LEU A 186 -0.19 -22.78 1.54
C LEU A 186 0.89 -23.64 0.89
N PHE A 187 2.15 -23.20 0.91
CA PHE A 187 3.28 -23.91 0.32
C PHE A 187 4.08 -24.75 1.33
N GLY A 188 3.64 -24.80 2.59
CA GLY A 188 4.24 -25.59 3.67
C GLY A 188 5.62 -25.10 4.09
N PHE A 189 5.75 -23.78 4.16
CA PHE A 189 6.86 -23.10 4.79
C PHE A 189 6.46 -22.61 6.18
N ARG A 190 7.46 -22.44 7.02
CA ARG A 190 7.38 -21.74 8.30
C ARG A 190 8.51 -20.72 8.41
N LEU A 191 8.38 -19.80 9.35
CA LEU A 191 9.52 -18.97 9.74
C LEU A 191 10.60 -19.82 10.42
N ARG A 192 11.86 -19.52 10.13
CA ARG A 192 13.00 -20.15 10.81
C ARG A 192 12.97 -19.79 12.31
N PRO A 193 12.83 -20.77 13.22
CA PRO A 193 12.73 -20.49 14.66
C PRO A 193 13.98 -19.79 15.21
N ALA A 194 15.16 -20.09 14.65
CA ALA A 194 16.43 -19.51 15.06
C ALA A 194 16.52 -17.98 14.92
N LEU A 195 15.66 -17.37 14.10
CA LEU A 195 15.62 -15.91 13.93
C LEU A 195 14.89 -15.20 15.07
N GLY A 196 14.12 -15.91 15.91
CA GLY A 196 13.41 -15.33 17.05
C GLY A 196 12.45 -14.19 16.67
N THR A 197 11.88 -14.24 15.46
CA THR A 197 11.08 -13.16 14.88
C THR A 197 9.85 -13.66 14.13
N GLY A 198 8.91 -12.75 13.84
CA GLY A 198 7.62 -13.03 13.21
C GLY A 198 7.52 -12.60 11.75
N PHE A 199 6.35 -12.81 11.16
CA PHE A 199 6.07 -12.42 9.77
C PHE A 199 6.08 -10.89 9.59
N GLU A 200 5.88 -10.13 10.67
CA GLU A 200 6.00 -8.67 10.69
C GLU A 200 7.41 -8.19 10.36
N ALA A 201 8.45 -8.91 10.80
CA ALA A 201 9.82 -8.55 10.48
C ALA A 201 10.14 -8.83 9.00
N LEU A 202 9.71 -9.99 8.49
CA LEU A 202 9.77 -10.30 7.06
C LEU A 202 9.05 -9.22 6.24
N ALA A 203 7.80 -8.93 6.58
CA ALA A 203 6.98 -7.92 5.93
C ALA A 203 7.63 -6.53 5.96
N SER A 204 8.26 -6.15 7.07
CA SER A 204 8.96 -4.87 7.20
C SER A 204 10.17 -4.79 6.26
N LEU A 205 10.98 -5.85 6.17
CA LEU A 205 12.15 -5.89 5.27
C LEU A 205 11.76 -5.93 3.79
N VAL A 206 10.75 -6.72 3.45
CA VAL A 206 10.16 -6.73 2.10
C VAL A 206 9.64 -5.34 1.73
N SER A 207 8.89 -4.70 2.64
CA SER A 207 8.37 -3.35 2.42
C SER A 207 9.48 -2.31 2.27
N ALA A 208 10.53 -2.40 3.08
CA ALA A 208 11.68 -1.50 3.01
C ALA A 208 12.45 -1.66 1.68
N HIS A 209 12.64 -2.90 1.21
CA HIS A 209 13.21 -3.20 -0.10
C HIS A 209 12.39 -2.56 -1.22
N PHE A 210 11.08 -2.81 -1.23
CA PHE A 210 10.19 -2.18 -2.21
C PHE A 210 10.26 -0.66 -2.16
N ARG A 211 10.19 -0.06 -0.95
CA ARG A 211 10.30 1.39 -0.77
C ARG A 211 11.58 1.96 -1.36
N GLY A 212 12.72 1.34 -1.06
CA GLY A 212 14.01 1.75 -1.60
C GLY A 212 14.03 1.69 -3.13
N MET A 213 13.52 0.60 -3.71
CA MET A 213 13.43 0.45 -5.16
C MET A 213 12.57 1.54 -5.81
N VAL A 214 11.41 1.84 -5.22
CA VAL A 214 10.50 2.86 -5.77
C VAL A 214 11.09 4.27 -5.58
N LEU A 215 11.74 4.55 -4.45
CA LEU A 215 12.42 5.81 -4.20
C LEU A 215 13.54 6.08 -5.22
N MET A 216 14.30 5.04 -5.57
CA MET A 216 15.44 5.16 -6.49
C MET A 216 15.05 5.16 -7.98
N SER A 217 13.88 4.61 -8.34
CA SER A 217 13.46 4.44 -9.74
C SER A 217 13.54 5.71 -10.60
N PRO A 218 13.13 6.92 -10.13
CA PRO A 218 13.17 8.12 -10.97
C PRO A 218 14.59 8.60 -11.31
N THR A 219 15.55 8.37 -10.40
CA THR A 219 16.94 8.81 -10.54
C THR A 219 17.87 7.70 -11.04
N SER A 220 17.40 6.46 -11.04
CA SER A 220 18.18 5.28 -11.41
C SER A 220 17.26 4.22 -12.04
N PRO A 221 16.64 4.49 -13.20
CA PRO A 221 15.66 3.59 -13.82
C PRO A 221 16.23 2.19 -14.09
N ASP A 222 17.53 2.12 -14.41
CA ASP A 222 18.24 0.87 -14.66
C ASP A 222 18.17 -0.11 -13.49
N ILE A 223 18.06 0.35 -12.23
CA ILE A 223 17.97 -0.54 -11.07
C ILE A 223 16.69 -1.38 -11.08
N VAL A 224 15.61 -0.81 -11.64
CA VAL A 224 14.31 -1.46 -11.76
C VAL A 224 14.29 -2.37 -12.98
N GLU A 225 14.89 -1.93 -14.08
CA GLU A 225 14.91 -2.63 -15.37
C GLU A 225 16.02 -3.68 -15.48
N ALA A 226 16.94 -3.76 -14.52
CA ALA A 226 18.01 -4.74 -14.52
C ALA A 226 17.47 -6.17 -14.44
N HIS A 227 17.97 -7.03 -15.33
CA HIS A 227 17.69 -8.46 -15.34
C HIS A 227 18.98 -9.26 -15.46
N ILE A 228 18.96 -10.50 -14.95
CA ILE A 228 19.99 -11.52 -15.17
C ILE A 228 19.35 -12.76 -15.79
N GLU A 229 20.11 -13.45 -16.65
CA GLU A 229 19.75 -14.78 -17.17
C GLU A 229 20.52 -15.82 -16.35
N ALA A 230 19.87 -16.41 -15.34
CA ALA A 230 20.52 -17.30 -14.38
C ALA A 230 19.52 -18.23 -13.68
N ASP A 231 20.06 -19.20 -12.94
CA ASP A 231 19.33 -19.95 -11.91
C ASP A 231 19.90 -19.58 -10.52
N PRO A 232 19.60 -18.38 -9.99
CA PRO A 232 20.23 -17.86 -8.78
C PRO A 232 19.90 -18.67 -7.51
N PHE A 233 18.91 -19.56 -7.59
CA PHE A 233 18.39 -20.31 -6.45
C PHE A 233 18.47 -21.82 -6.63
N GLY A 234 19.13 -22.33 -7.67
CA GLY A 234 19.30 -23.77 -7.89
C GLY A 234 17.97 -24.50 -8.09
N THR A 235 17.07 -23.92 -8.88
CA THR A 235 15.78 -24.51 -9.28
C THR A 235 15.92 -25.54 -10.40
N GLY A 236 17.07 -25.61 -11.05
CA GLY A 236 17.35 -26.47 -12.21
C GLY A 236 16.94 -25.86 -13.55
N GLU A 237 16.41 -24.63 -13.56
CA GLU A 237 15.95 -23.92 -14.76
C GLU A 237 16.58 -22.53 -14.83
N THR A 238 17.38 -22.27 -15.87
CA THR A 238 17.84 -20.91 -16.16
C THR A 238 16.66 -20.07 -16.65
N ALA A 239 16.43 -18.92 -16.01
CA ALA A 239 15.37 -18.01 -16.39
C ALA A 239 15.82 -16.55 -16.36
N ARG A 240 15.02 -15.68 -16.99
CA ARG A 240 15.16 -14.23 -16.85
C ARG A 240 14.62 -13.77 -15.51
N TRP A 241 15.50 -13.23 -14.67
CA TRP A 241 15.20 -12.73 -13.34
C TRP A 241 15.39 -11.22 -13.26
N PRO A 242 14.37 -10.46 -12.84
CA PRO A 242 14.59 -9.09 -12.39
C PRO A 242 15.54 -9.07 -11.18
N VAL A 243 16.57 -8.23 -11.19
CA VAL A 243 17.55 -8.16 -10.07
C VAL A 243 16.85 -7.84 -8.74
N ARG A 244 15.82 -6.98 -8.78
CA ARG A 244 14.97 -6.67 -7.62
C ARG A 244 14.25 -7.90 -7.04
N ALA A 245 13.87 -8.87 -7.88
CA ALA A 245 13.19 -10.09 -7.48
C ALA A 245 14.18 -11.09 -6.86
N VAL A 246 15.45 -11.08 -7.31
CA VAL A 246 16.52 -11.85 -6.68
C VAL A 246 16.75 -11.39 -5.23
N ALA A 247 16.81 -10.08 -5.00
CA ALA A 247 16.92 -9.53 -3.64
C ALA A 247 15.72 -9.90 -2.76
N LEU A 248 14.50 -9.79 -3.29
CA LEU A 248 13.28 -10.17 -2.58
C LEU A 248 13.25 -11.67 -2.24
N ALA A 249 13.60 -12.54 -3.19
CA ALA A 249 13.71 -13.97 -2.95
C ALA A 249 14.80 -14.31 -1.92
N GLY A 250 15.91 -13.57 -1.90
CA GLY A 250 16.93 -13.66 -0.86
C GLY A 250 16.34 -13.39 0.54
N ILE A 251 15.62 -12.27 0.71
CA ILE A 251 14.94 -11.95 1.97
C ILE A 251 13.98 -13.09 2.36
N ALA A 252 13.12 -13.53 1.44
CA ALA A 252 12.14 -14.58 1.72
C ALA A 252 12.81 -15.90 2.15
N LEU A 253 13.84 -16.35 1.44
CA LEU A 253 14.56 -17.60 1.73
C LEU A 253 15.41 -17.55 3.01
N THR A 254 15.83 -16.35 3.44
CA THR A 254 16.45 -16.17 4.75
C THR A 254 15.45 -16.45 5.88
N PHE A 255 14.21 -15.97 5.74
CA PHE A 255 13.18 -16.08 6.78
C PHE A 255 12.42 -17.40 6.76
N LEU A 256 12.24 -18.00 5.58
CA LEU A 256 11.40 -19.17 5.38
C LEU A 256 12.23 -20.45 5.28
N GLU A 257 11.70 -21.52 5.86
CA GLU A 257 12.16 -22.89 5.67
C GLU A 257 10.98 -23.85 5.52
N PRO A 258 11.17 -25.01 4.86
CA PRO A 258 10.13 -26.03 4.83
C PRO A 258 9.70 -26.38 6.25
N ASP A 259 8.40 -26.47 6.46
CA ASP A 259 7.85 -26.86 7.74
C ASP A 259 7.98 -28.38 7.92
N PRO A 260 8.83 -28.87 8.84
CA PRO A 260 9.01 -30.30 9.06
C PRO A 260 7.77 -30.97 9.68
N ASP A 261 6.86 -30.18 10.29
CA ASP A 261 5.66 -30.69 10.94
C ASP A 261 4.51 -30.90 9.94
N ILE A 262 4.67 -30.42 8.70
CA ILE A 262 3.69 -30.59 7.62
C ILE A 262 3.98 -31.87 6.83
N THR A 263 3.07 -32.83 6.95
CA THR A 263 3.03 -34.00 6.05
C THR A 263 2.21 -33.68 4.79
N TRP A 264 2.83 -33.84 3.62
CA TRP A 264 2.19 -33.62 2.31
C TRP A 264 1.49 -34.88 1.82
N THR A 265 0.28 -35.13 2.33
CA THR A 265 -0.59 -36.21 1.83
C THR A 265 -1.25 -35.81 0.50
N GLU A 266 -1.71 -36.79 -0.28
CA GLU A 266 -2.49 -36.54 -1.50
C GLU A 266 -3.69 -35.61 -1.23
N ALA A 267 -4.38 -35.81 -0.12
CA ALA A 267 -5.49 -34.96 0.31
C ALA A 267 -5.05 -33.50 0.57
N ARG A 268 -3.86 -33.28 1.16
CA ARG A 268 -3.32 -31.93 1.37
C ARG A 268 -2.93 -31.28 0.05
N VAL A 269 -2.30 -32.02 -0.85
CA VAL A 269 -1.95 -31.53 -2.19
C VAL A 269 -3.22 -31.13 -2.94
N ALA A 270 -4.27 -31.97 -2.91
CA ALA A 270 -5.56 -31.65 -3.51
C ALA A 270 -6.19 -30.39 -2.88
N ALA A 271 -6.20 -30.27 -1.55
CA ALA A 271 -6.72 -29.08 -0.87
C ALA A 271 -5.94 -27.80 -1.21
N ALA A 272 -4.60 -27.89 -1.33
CA ALA A 272 -3.76 -26.78 -1.75
C ALA A 272 -4.07 -26.36 -3.20
N ARG A 273 -4.24 -27.34 -4.12
CA ARG A 273 -4.66 -27.09 -5.50
C ARG A 273 -6.04 -26.43 -5.58
N ASP A 274 -7.00 -26.92 -4.80
CA ASP A 274 -8.35 -26.36 -4.76
C ASP A 274 -8.35 -24.93 -4.23
N ARG A 275 -7.58 -24.65 -3.17
CA ARG A 275 -7.45 -23.30 -2.61
C ARG A 275 -6.80 -22.34 -3.60
N VAL A 276 -5.71 -22.75 -4.21
CA VAL A 276 -5.04 -21.98 -5.28
C VAL A 276 -5.99 -21.73 -6.45
N GLY A 277 -6.73 -22.76 -6.90
CA GLY A 277 -7.71 -22.64 -7.97
C GLY A 277 -8.92 -21.76 -7.61
N ALA A 278 -9.34 -21.75 -6.36
CA ALA A 278 -10.41 -20.85 -5.88
C ALA A 278 -9.95 -19.40 -5.85
N MET A 279 -8.72 -19.13 -5.41
CA MET A 279 -8.11 -17.80 -5.44
C MET A 279 -7.95 -17.28 -6.88
N ALA A 280 -7.70 -18.19 -7.82
CA ALA A 280 -7.64 -17.87 -9.24
C ALA A 280 -9.00 -17.42 -9.82
N ARG A 281 -10.06 -18.18 -9.55
CA ARG A 281 -11.41 -17.91 -10.08
C ARG A 281 -12.09 -16.68 -9.49
N SER A 282 -11.66 -16.19 -8.33
CA SER A 282 -12.24 -15.00 -7.71
C SER A 282 -11.72 -13.68 -8.31
N HIS A 283 -10.81 -13.74 -9.29
CA HIS A 283 -10.18 -12.59 -9.94
C HIS A 283 -10.40 -12.54 -11.47
N ASP A 284 -11.25 -13.43 -12.01
CA ASP A 284 -11.82 -13.36 -13.37
C ASP A 284 -13.21 -12.69 -13.33
#